data_AF-A0A8C3J2P1-F1
#
_entry.id   AF-A0A8C3J2P1-F1
#
_cell.length_a   1.000
_cell.length_b   1.000
_cell.length_c   1.000
_cell.angle_alpha   90.00
_cell.angle_beta   90.00
_cell.angle_gamma   90.00
#
_symmetry.space_group_name_H-M   'P 1'
#
loop_
_entity.id
_entity.type
_entity.pdbx_description
1 polymer ?
#
loop_
_entity_poly.entity_id
_entity_poly.type
_entity_poly.pdbx_seq_one_letter_code
_entity_poly.pdbx_strand_id
1 'polypeptide(L)'
;LCSSINRLCFVTVDSLNREDRLCQESACDAPHRLNKAKHLIERFFKQQVEVGRQSSEQLPEIYYIEGTLQMVRVDRCYPGYGIDALAHPDCPECCVACSPGSYNPSNGIHCLRCDTSLKYGATKC
;
A
#
# COMPACT_ATOMS: atom_id res chain seq x y z
N LEU A 1 -11.97 19.00 2.02
CA LEU A 1 -12.03 20.06 0.99
C LEU A 1 -10.63 20.64 0.82
N CYS A 2 -10.06 20.59 -0.39
CA CYS A 2 -8.75 21.19 -0.66
C CYS A 2 -9.01 22.55 -1.33
N SER A 3 -8.66 23.66 -0.67
CA SER A 3 -8.74 25.00 -1.26
C SER A 3 -7.33 25.47 -1.64
N SER A 4 -7.23 26.12 -2.80
CA SER A 4 -5.99 26.34 -3.57
C SER A 4 -5.02 27.40 -3.03
N ILE A 5 -4.92 27.64 -1.71
CA ILE A 5 -3.95 28.58 -1.14
C ILE A 5 -3.37 27.95 0.13
N ASN A 6 -2.07 27.64 0.12
CA ASN A 6 -1.30 26.95 1.17
C ASN A 6 -1.96 25.66 1.68
N ARG A 7 -1.48 24.51 1.16
CA ARG A 7 -1.98 23.16 1.48
C ARG A 7 -1.76 22.77 2.95
N LEU A 8 -2.61 23.30 3.82
CA LEU A 8 -3.01 22.67 5.08
C LEU A 8 -4.17 21.72 4.76
N CYS A 9 -3.84 20.44 4.65
CA CYS A 9 -4.86 19.38 4.60
C CYS A 9 -5.21 18.99 6.03
N PHE A 10 -6.40 19.37 6.49
CA PHE A 10 -6.96 18.84 7.73
C PHE A 10 -7.43 17.41 7.48
N VAL A 11 -6.89 16.45 8.23
CA VAL A 11 -7.38 15.07 8.25
C VAL A 11 -7.60 14.67 9.70
N THR A 12 -8.83 14.32 10.02
CA THR A 12 -9.25 13.75 11.30
C THR A 12 -8.84 12.28 11.35
N VAL A 13 -8.31 11.86 12.50
CA VAL A 13 -7.94 10.46 12.76
C VAL A 13 -9.22 9.68 13.06
N ASP A 14 -9.49 8.65 12.26
CA ASP A 14 -10.30 7.52 12.72
C ASP A 14 -9.32 6.37 12.95
N SER A 15 -9.30 5.82 14.16
CA SER A 15 -8.42 4.72 14.49
C SER A 15 -8.81 3.51 13.64
N LEU A 16 -7.82 2.83 13.05
CA LEU A 16 -8.01 1.50 12.44
C LEU A 16 -8.36 0.50 13.55
N ASN A 17 -9.57 0.60 14.08
CA ASN A 17 -10.17 -0.39 14.95
C ASN A 17 -10.78 -1.47 14.05
N ARG A 18 -9.93 -2.39 13.59
CA ARG A 18 -10.42 -3.71 13.24
C ARG A 18 -9.37 -4.78 13.51
N GLU A 19 -9.68 -5.54 14.56
CA GLU A 19 -9.08 -6.81 14.95
C GLU A 19 -7.63 -6.75 15.42
N ASP A 20 -7.54 -6.38 16.69
CA ASP A 20 -6.50 -6.66 17.67
C ASP A 20 -6.25 -8.19 17.85
N ARG A 21 -6.00 -8.89 16.74
CA ARG A 21 -5.60 -10.30 16.68
C ARG A 21 -4.30 -10.50 15.92
N LEU A 22 -3.46 -9.46 15.88
CA LEU A 22 -2.31 -9.43 15.01
C LEU A 22 -1.01 -9.47 15.82
N CYS A 23 -0.35 -10.62 15.70
CA CYS A 23 1.03 -10.93 15.99
C CYS A 23 1.46 -11.25 17.43
N GLN A 24 1.59 -12.54 17.73
CA GLN A 24 2.31 -13.07 18.91
C GLN A 24 3.77 -13.46 18.64
N GLU A 25 4.28 -13.20 17.43
CA GLU A 25 5.67 -13.52 17.07
C GLU A 25 6.57 -12.27 17.11
N SER A 26 7.82 -12.46 17.52
CA SER A 26 8.90 -11.45 17.51
C SER A 26 9.13 -10.79 16.14
N ALA A 27 8.56 -11.37 15.07
CA ALA A 27 8.52 -10.82 13.73
C ALA A 27 7.70 -9.51 13.61
N CYS A 28 6.88 -9.18 14.62
CA CYS A 28 5.97 -8.05 14.63
C CYS A 28 6.37 -6.96 15.63
N ASP A 29 7.68 -6.72 15.73
CA ASP A 29 8.24 -5.56 16.43
C ASP A 29 7.90 -4.27 15.66
N ALA A 30 6.66 -3.80 15.85
CA ALA A 30 6.15 -2.57 15.27
C ALA A 30 7.05 -1.36 15.56
N PRO A 31 7.58 -1.15 16.79
CA PRO A 31 8.56 -0.10 17.07
C PRO A 31 9.81 -0.19 16.18
N HIS A 32 10.41 -1.37 16.02
CA HIS A 32 11.59 -1.54 15.17
C HIS A 32 11.29 -1.25 13.70
N ARG A 33 10.16 -1.77 13.18
CA ARG A 33 9.75 -1.56 11.79
C ARG A 33 9.45 -0.09 11.49
N LEU A 34 8.79 0.61 12.42
CA LEU A 34 8.54 2.05 12.31
C LEU A 34 9.83 2.86 12.28
N ASN A 35 10.78 2.57 13.18
CA ASN A 35 12.07 3.24 13.19
C ASN A 35 12.88 2.96 11.91
N LYS A 36 12.83 1.73 11.39
CA LYS A 36 13.46 1.39 10.10
C LYS A 36 12.83 2.16 8.94
N ALA A 37 11.51 2.25 8.89
CA ALA A 37 10.80 3.02 7.87
C ALA A 37 11.17 4.51 7.92
N LYS A 38 11.16 5.10 9.12
CA LYS A 38 11.62 6.48 9.35
C LYS A 38 13.02 6.72 8.78
N HIS A 39 14.00 5.87 9.14
CA HIS A 39 15.38 6.01 8.67
C HIS A 39 15.53 5.90 7.15
N LEU A 40 14.77 5.02 6.50
CA LEU A 40 14.80 4.86 5.04
C LEU A 40 14.23 6.09 4.33
N ILE A 41 13.11 6.62 4.83
CA ILE A 41 12.48 7.82 4.29
C ILE A 41 13.41 9.04 4.46
N GLU A 42 13.99 9.23 5.65
CA GLU A 42 14.96 10.29 5.92
C GLU A 42 16.18 10.20 4.99
N ARG A 43 16.72 9.00 4.78
CA ARG A 43 17.86 8.80 3.88
C ARG A 43 17.53 9.14 2.43
N PHE A 44 16.38 8.69 1.94
CA PHE A 44 15.95 8.96 0.57
C PHE A 44 15.89 10.47 0.30
N PHE A 45 15.25 11.24 1.18
CA PHE A 45 15.15 12.69 0.99
C PHE A 45 16.48 13.41 1.11
N LYS A 46 17.37 12.99 2.02
CA LYS A 46 18.74 13.52 2.06
C LYS A 46 19.48 13.31 0.73
N GLN A 47 19.35 12.13 0.13
CA GLN A 47 19.93 11.82 -1.18
C GLN A 47 19.27 12.62 -2.32
N GLN A 48 17.95 12.84 -2.28
CA GLN A 48 17.27 13.69 -3.26
C GLN A 48 17.73 15.16 -3.19
N VAL A 49 18.07 15.67 -2.00
CA VAL A 49 18.67 17.01 -1.85
C VAL A 49 20.07 17.08 -2.49
N GLU A 50 20.85 15.99 -2.41
CA GLU A 50 22.17 15.90 -3.06
C GLU A 50 22.07 15.85 -4.58
N VAL A 51 21.08 15.14 -5.14
CA VAL A 51 20.81 15.07 -6.59
C VAL A 51 20.12 16.35 -7.10
N GLY A 52 19.25 16.95 -6.29
CA GLY A 52 18.49 18.16 -6.60
C GLY A 52 19.31 19.43 -6.72
N ARG A 53 20.60 19.43 -6.34
CA ARG A 53 21.53 20.55 -6.60
C ARG A 53 21.76 20.87 -8.08
N GLN A 54 21.31 20.01 -9.00
CA GLN A 54 21.28 20.28 -10.45
C GLN A 54 19.97 20.94 -10.93
N SER A 55 18.97 21.04 -10.07
CA SER A 55 17.65 21.62 -10.31
C SER A 55 17.54 22.96 -9.56
N SER A 56 17.01 23.99 -10.21
CA SER A 56 16.87 25.34 -9.64
C SER A 56 15.76 25.49 -8.60
N GLU A 57 14.94 24.46 -8.38
CA GLU A 57 13.91 24.45 -7.33
C GLU A 57 14.43 23.78 -6.05
N GLN A 58 14.45 24.53 -4.95
CA GLN A 58 14.72 24.00 -3.62
C GLN A 58 13.61 23.00 -3.27
N LEU A 59 13.99 21.73 -3.09
CA LEU A 59 13.08 20.71 -2.59
C LEU A 59 12.55 21.14 -1.21
N PRO A 60 11.24 21.02 -0.93
CA PRO A 60 10.69 21.40 0.37
C PRO A 60 11.34 20.57 1.48
N GLU A 61 11.52 21.17 2.64
CA GLU A 61 12.06 20.50 3.83
C GLU A 61 11.04 19.45 4.30
N ILE A 62 11.40 18.17 4.22
CA ILE A 62 10.54 17.07 4.63
C ILE A 62 10.97 16.63 6.03
N TYR A 63 10.10 16.85 7.00
CA TYR A 63 10.30 16.47 8.40
C TYR A 63 9.14 15.58 8.88
N TYR A 64 9.45 14.57 9.68
CA TYR A 64 8.44 13.71 10.31
C TYR A 64 7.86 14.41 11.53
N ILE A 65 6.54 14.60 11.54
CA ILE A 65 5.79 15.05 12.73
C ILE A 65 5.09 13.82 13.30
N GLU A 66 5.36 13.52 14.56
CA GLU A 66 4.70 12.42 15.26
C GLU A 66 3.16 12.57 15.19
N GLY A 67 2.46 11.47 14.90
CA GLY A 67 1.01 11.47 14.76
C GLY A 67 0.45 11.98 13.43
N THR A 68 1.29 12.40 12.47
CA THR A 68 0.82 12.88 11.14
C THR A 68 0.99 11.86 10.01
N LEU A 69 1.67 10.74 10.28
CA LEU A 69 1.90 9.70 9.29
C LEU A 69 0.61 8.91 9.03
N GLN A 70 -0.06 9.22 7.93
CA GLN A 70 -1.16 8.42 7.43
C GLN A 70 -0.62 7.30 6.54
N MET A 71 -0.86 6.05 6.92
CA MET A 71 -0.60 4.90 6.06
C MET A 71 -1.89 4.54 5.32
N VAL A 72 -1.90 4.69 3.99
CA VAL A 72 -2.97 4.15 3.16
C VAL A 72 -2.53 2.79 2.67
N ARG A 73 -3.26 1.75 3.05
CA ARG A 73 -3.02 0.40 2.55
C ARG A 73 -3.37 0.38 1.06
N VAL A 74 -2.40 0.06 0.22
CA VAL A 74 -2.60 -0.10 -1.22
C VAL A 74 -2.63 -1.60 -1.48
N ASP A 75 -3.81 -2.20 -1.36
CA ASP A 75 -4.01 -3.61 -1.68
C ASP A 75 -4.09 -3.77 -3.20
N ARG A 76 -2.93 -3.95 -3.84
CA ARG A 76 -2.84 -4.25 -5.27
C ARG A 76 -2.19 -5.60 -5.45
N CYS A 77 -2.87 -6.46 -6.17
CA CYS A 77 -2.34 -7.73 -6.61
C CYS A 77 -1.73 -7.58 -8.01
N TYR A 78 -0.67 -8.33 -8.29
CA TYR A 78 -0.09 -8.39 -9.62
C TYR A 78 -1.09 -8.97 -10.64
N PRO A 79 -0.91 -8.71 -11.95
CA PRO A 79 -1.80 -9.26 -12.97
C PRO A 79 -1.89 -10.79 -12.83
N GLY A 80 -3.10 -11.33 -12.96
CA GLY A 80 -3.41 -12.73 -12.69
C GLY A 80 -3.70 -13.07 -11.23
N TYR A 81 -3.53 -12.13 -10.29
CA TYR A 81 -3.82 -12.35 -8.88
C TYR A 81 -4.91 -11.42 -8.37
N GLY A 82 -5.64 -11.80 -7.34
CA GLY A 82 -6.67 -10.98 -6.70
C GLY A 82 -7.00 -11.48 -5.30
N ILE A 83 -7.67 -10.64 -4.52
CA ILE A 83 -8.21 -10.98 -3.21
C ILE A 83 -9.58 -11.61 -3.38
N ASP A 84 -9.75 -12.80 -2.81
CA ASP A 84 -11.04 -13.50 -2.71
C ASP A 84 -11.20 -14.11 -1.31
N ALA A 85 -11.82 -13.35 -0.41
CA ALA A 85 -12.06 -13.78 0.97
C ALA A 85 -13.09 -14.91 1.08
N LEU A 86 -13.93 -15.13 0.05
CA LEU A 86 -14.92 -16.19 0.06
C LEU A 86 -14.29 -17.52 -0.36
N ALA A 87 -13.42 -17.50 -1.37
CA ALA A 87 -12.68 -18.68 -1.81
C ALA A 87 -11.51 -19.02 -0.87
N HIS A 88 -10.92 -18.01 -0.20
CA HIS A 88 -9.77 -18.16 0.69
C HIS A 88 -10.04 -17.56 2.08
N PRO A 89 -10.90 -18.19 2.90
CA PRO A 89 -11.24 -17.67 4.21
C PRO A 89 -10.06 -17.65 5.19
N ASP A 90 -9.06 -18.52 4.99
CA ASP A 90 -7.86 -18.59 5.83
C ASP A 90 -6.90 -17.42 5.59
N CYS A 91 -7.02 -16.72 4.45
CA CYS A 91 -6.29 -15.48 4.20
C CYS A 91 -7.14 -14.48 3.38
N PRO A 92 -8.05 -13.75 4.03
CA PRO A 92 -9.03 -12.88 3.35
C PRO A 92 -8.41 -11.65 2.69
N GLU A 93 -7.12 -11.38 2.93
CA GLU A 93 -6.39 -10.25 2.36
C GLU A 93 -5.21 -10.69 1.46
N CYS A 94 -5.04 -12.00 1.24
CA CYS A 94 -3.97 -12.50 0.38
C CYS A 94 -4.31 -12.29 -1.11
N CYS A 95 -3.31 -11.86 -1.87
CA CYS A 95 -3.35 -11.96 -3.33
C CYS A 95 -3.13 -13.42 -3.75
N VAL A 96 -4.20 -14.08 -4.20
CA VAL A 96 -4.18 -15.45 -4.71
C VAL A 96 -4.32 -15.46 -6.22
N ALA A 97 -3.92 -16.54 -6.88
CA ALA A 97 -4.08 -16.66 -8.33
C ALA A 97 -5.57 -16.71 -8.70
N CYS A 98 -5.99 -15.92 -9.69
CA CYS A 98 -7.38 -15.93 -10.17
C CYS A 98 -7.79 -17.31 -10.63
N SER A 99 -8.95 -17.81 -10.18
CA SER A 99 -9.49 -19.11 -10.56
C SER A 99 -9.89 -19.17 -12.05
N PRO A 100 -9.96 -20.36 -12.67
CA PRO A 100 -10.65 -20.54 -13.95
C PRO A 100 -12.05 -19.92 -13.89
N GLY A 101 -12.47 -19.27 -14.97
CA GLY A 101 -13.65 -18.43 -15.00
C GLY A 101 -13.39 -16.98 -14.59
N SER A 102 -12.14 -16.60 -14.31
CA SER A 102 -11.75 -15.24 -13.93
C SER A 102 -10.36 -14.85 -14.42
N TYR A 103 -10.06 -13.55 -14.38
CA TYR A 103 -8.78 -12.97 -14.78
C TYR A 103 -8.51 -11.63 -14.09
N ASN A 104 -7.26 -11.17 -14.04
CA ASN A 104 -6.92 -9.81 -13.64
C ASN A 104 -5.89 -9.22 -14.63
N PRO A 105 -6.25 -8.21 -15.45
CA PRO A 105 -5.38 -7.72 -16.51
C PRO A 105 -4.30 -6.75 -16.07
N SER A 106 -4.38 -6.21 -14.86
CA SER A 106 -3.47 -5.17 -14.39
C SER A 106 -3.28 -5.27 -12.88
N ASN A 107 -2.64 -4.26 -12.27
CA ASN A 107 -2.48 -4.20 -10.82
C ASN A 107 -3.80 -3.83 -10.13
N GLY A 108 -4.72 -4.80 -10.10
CA GLY A 108 -6.06 -4.70 -9.52
C GLY A 108 -6.17 -5.38 -8.15
N ILE A 109 -7.32 -5.20 -7.49
CA ILE A 109 -7.59 -5.77 -6.17
C ILE A 109 -8.24 -7.15 -6.29
N HIS A 110 -9.17 -7.32 -7.24
CA HIS A 110 -10.00 -8.51 -7.36
C HIS A 110 -9.90 -9.11 -8.76
N CYS A 111 -10.14 -10.42 -8.84
CA CYS A 111 -10.30 -11.11 -10.12
C CYS A 111 -11.66 -10.76 -10.74
N LEU A 112 -11.65 -10.44 -12.03
CA LEU A 112 -12.83 -10.14 -12.83
C LEU A 112 -13.35 -11.44 -13.46
N ARG A 113 -14.66 -11.56 -13.60
CA ARG A 113 -15.28 -12.73 -14.25
C ARG A 113 -14.90 -12.80 -15.73
N CYS A 114 -14.62 -14.01 -16.20
CA CYS A 114 -14.32 -14.33 -17.58
C CYS A 114 -14.58 -15.82 -17.85
N ASP A 115 -15.70 -16.14 -18.48
CA ASP A 115 -16.11 -17.54 -18.67
C ASP A 115 -15.23 -18.31 -19.69
N THR A 116 -14.39 -17.61 -20.48
CA THR A 116 -13.44 -18.22 -21.43
C THR A 116 -12.09 -18.57 -20.81
N SER A 117 -11.79 -18.06 -19.62
CA SER A 117 -10.52 -18.33 -18.92
C SER A 117 -10.56 -19.72 -18.29
N LEU A 118 -9.75 -20.66 -18.79
CA LEU A 118 -9.70 -22.04 -18.27
C LEU A 118 -8.50 -22.32 -17.36
N LYS A 119 -7.67 -21.30 -17.09
CA LYS A 119 -6.42 -21.45 -16.34
C LYS A 119 -6.41 -20.56 -15.11
N TYR A 120 -5.71 -21.00 -14.08
CA TYR A 120 -5.39 -20.14 -12.95
C TYR A 120 -4.46 -19.00 -13.39
N GLY A 121 -4.59 -17.84 -12.76
CA GLY A 121 -3.67 -16.73 -12.99
C GLY A 121 -3.84 -16.02 -14.33
N ALA A 122 -5.03 -16.08 -14.94
CA ALA A 122 -5.24 -15.45 -16.23
C ALA A 122 -5.11 -13.92 -16.14
N THR A 123 -4.34 -13.36 -17.07
CA THR A 123 -4.17 -11.90 -17.23
C THR A 123 -5.03 -11.33 -18.34
N LYS A 124 -5.77 -12.17 -19.05
CA LYS A 124 -6.69 -11.78 -20.12
C LYS A 124 -7.91 -12.69 -20.09
N CYS A 125 -9.03 -12.11 -20.49
CA CYS A 125 -10.16 -12.81 -21.07
C CYS A 125 -9.92 -12.91 -22.59
#